data_AF-A0A0R1UKY4-F1
#
_entry.id   AF-A0A0R1UKY4-F1
#
_cell.length_a   1.000
_cell.length_b   1.000
_cell.length_c   1.000
_cell.angle_alpha   90.00
_cell.angle_beta   90.00
_cell.angle_gamma   90.00
#
_symmetry.space_group_name_H-M   'P 1'
#
loop_
_entity.id
_entity.type
_entity.pdbx_description
1 polymer ?
#
loop_
_entity_poly.entity_id
_entity_poly.type
_entity_poly.pdbx_seq_one_letter_code
_entity_poly.pdbx_strand_id
1 'polypeptide(L)'
;MIAEQDCLTVTQLTTYIKRKFDYDPYLTKDVYVVGQLTDFRARRGHQYFALKDETDSQRSAKINVVMFKGAFDKLKFAPENGMKVIIRGRVSVYEPTGNYQLYADSMEVAGLGSLQIAFQQMYDKLKAEGLFDRPRKSLRPFPKRIAVVTSLNGAVMHDIITTIRRRNPLIQLVFYPAKVQGDDAAATIARQIQRADQPDQYDALIVARGGGSLEDLWPFNEEIVGRAIAAAQIPVISSIGHETDTTIADLAADLRAPTPTAAAEQASAWELSEVLMQLQSLQEQLFHGQKRRLTQARQLVDNLAQSPVLQQPSRVLARPMQQVDEAQIKLTQAFQHRLYQAQRQVQMVSEQLQQNSPSQQLARQQLAVYQASQQLVSEMKRRLQTATYQTQSLIDQLAALSPLTVLQRGYSYVTMNDQVVSNSQQLTPGETVKIHFAHGTAAATITEITTEETTDANR
;
A
#
# COMPACT_ATOMS: atom_id res chain seq x y z
N MET A 1 45.86 -62.48 85.54
CA MET A 1 46.67 -61.39 86.11
C MET A 1 47.46 -60.78 84.96
N ILE A 2 47.39 -59.47 84.76
CA ILE A 2 48.17 -58.78 83.73
C ILE A 2 49.62 -58.71 84.23
N ALA A 3 50.59 -59.14 83.44
CA ALA A 3 52.00 -59.06 83.79
C ALA A 3 52.46 -57.59 83.82
N GLU A 4 53.26 -57.19 84.80
CA GLU A 4 53.80 -55.82 84.90
C GLU A 4 54.59 -55.39 83.64
N GLN A 5 55.08 -56.34 82.84
CA GLN A 5 55.76 -56.08 81.56
C GLN A 5 54.82 -55.61 80.44
N ASP A 6 53.49 -55.83 80.55
CA ASP A 6 52.48 -55.35 79.60
C ASP A 6 51.88 -53.99 80.02
N CYS A 7 52.29 -53.44 81.17
CA CYS A 7 51.78 -52.18 81.72
C CYS A 7 52.67 -51.00 81.30
N LEU A 8 52.10 -50.02 80.60
CA LEU A 8 52.78 -48.76 80.30
C LEU A 8 52.81 -47.87 81.55
N THR A 9 53.98 -47.31 81.87
CA THR A 9 54.07 -46.23 82.87
C THR A 9 53.38 -44.97 82.35
N VAL A 10 52.88 -44.12 83.26
CA VAL A 10 52.24 -42.85 82.90
C VAL A 10 53.17 -41.99 82.03
N THR A 11 54.46 -41.95 82.36
CA THR A 11 55.49 -41.25 81.57
C THR A 11 55.63 -41.82 80.15
N GLN A 12 55.64 -43.14 80.00
CA GLN A 12 55.70 -43.78 78.69
C GLN A 12 54.45 -43.50 77.85
N LEU A 13 53.26 -43.52 78.47
CA LEU A 13 52.00 -43.22 77.81
C LEU A 13 51.95 -41.76 77.31
N THR A 14 52.29 -40.79 78.15
CA THR A 14 52.30 -39.37 77.76
C THR A 14 53.35 -39.07 76.69
N THR A 15 54.54 -39.68 76.79
CA THR A 15 55.60 -39.54 75.77
C THR A 15 55.16 -40.14 74.43
N TYR A 16 54.44 -41.26 74.45
CA TYR A 16 53.90 -41.87 73.24
C TYR A 16 52.86 -40.97 72.56
N ILE A 17 51.93 -40.39 73.33
CA ILE A 17 50.91 -39.46 72.79
C ILE A 17 51.58 -38.21 72.23
N LYS A 18 52.55 -37.61 72.94
CA LYS A 18 53.29 -36.45 72.43
C LYS A 18 53.96 -36.74 71.10
N ARG A 19 54.65 -37.89 70.96
CA ARG A 19 55.27 -38.31 69.70
C ARG A 19 54.24 -38.40 68.57
N LYS A 20 53.01 -38.86 68.83
CA LYS A 20 51.97 -38.90 67.81
C LYS A 20 51.57 -37.51 67.31
N PHE A 21 51.46 -36.52 68.20
CA PHE A 21 51.15 -35.14 67.82
C PHE A 21 52.32 -34.46 67.11
N ASP A 22 53.56 -34.65 67.58
CA ASP A 22 54.73 -33.98 67.03
C ASP A 22 55.12 -34.52 65.63
N TYR A 23 54.89 -35.82 65.37
CA TYR A 23 55.16 -36.45 64.07
C TYR A 23 53.97 -36.39 63.08
N ASP A 24 52.80 -35.89 63.49
CA ASP A 24 51.66 -35.73 62.59
C ASP A 24 51.86 -34.48 61.70
N PRO A 25 52.06 -34.63 60.38
CA PRO A 25 52.32 -33.51 59.49
C PRO A 25 51.24 -32.43 59.51
N TYR A 26 50.00 -32.79 59.86
CA TYR A 26 48.87 -31.86 59.91
C TYR A 26 48.85 -31.01 61.19
N LEU A 27 49.47 -31.48 62.28
CA LEU A 27 49.48 -30.78 63.57
C LEU A 27 50.76 -29.96 63.81
N THR A 28 51.83 -30.25 63.08
CA THR A 28 53.15 -29.60 63.26
C THR A 28 53.46 -28.51 62.23
N LYS A 29 52.85 -28.50 61.04
CA LYS A 29 53.22 -27.56 59.97
C LYS A 29 52.53 -26.21 60.06
N ASP A 30 51.19 -26.15 60.11
CA ASP A 30 50.41 -24.90 60.18
C ASP A 30 48.94 -25.19 60.51
N VAL A 31 48.60 -25.29 61.80
CA VAL A 31 47.20 -25.45 62.25
C VAL A 31 46.57 -24.07 62.39
N TYR A 32 45.42 -23.89 61.73
CA TYR A 32 44.59 -22.69 61.86
C TYR A 32 43.39 -22.99 62.77
N VAL A 33 43.28 -22.27 63.88
CA VAL A 33 42.19 -22.42 64.85
C VAL A 33 41.47 -21.09 65.00
N VAL A 34 40.15 -21.10 64.80
CA VAL A 34 39.28 -19.94 65.06
C VAL A 34 38.59 -20.13 66.39
N GLY A 35 38.58 -19.10 67.23
CA GLY A 35 37.87 -19.14 68.50
C GLY A 35 37.79 -17.79 69.19
N GLN A 36 37.00 -17.74 70.24
CA GLN A 36 36.90 -16.57 71.10
C GLN A 36 37.98 -16.63 72.19
N LEU A 37 38.71 -15.53 72.34
CA LEU A 37 39.76 -15.37 73.33
C LEU A 37 39.15 -15.24 74.74
N THR A 38 39.55 -16.12 75.65
CA THR A 38 39.07 -16.18 77.04
C THR A 38 40.26 -16.31 78.00
N ASP A 39 40.08 -15.85 79.24
CA ASP A 39 41.08 -15.88 80.32
C ASP A 39 42.43 -15.20 80.01
N PHE A 40 42.47 -14.27 79.04
CA PHE A 40 43.66 -13.51 78.73
C PHE A 40 43.97 -12.47 79.80
N ARG A 41 45.24 -12.45 80.24
CA ARG A 41 45.82 -11.43 81.11
C ARG A 41 47.21 -11.10 80.60
N ALA A 42 47.46 -9.83 80.30
CA ALA A 42 48.76 -9.38 79.80
C ALA A 42 49.87 -9.62 80.84
N ARG A 43 50.93 -10.34 80.45
CA ARG A 43 52.13 -10.59 81.26
C ARG A 43 53.37 -10.04 80.56
N ARG A 44 54.44 -9.76 81.31
CA ARG A 44 55.72 -9.25 80.74
C ARG A 44 56.53 -10.30 79.94
N GLY A 45 56.10 -11.56 79.95
CA GLY A 45 56.76 -12.71 79.30
C GLY A 45 55.88 -13.37 78.25
N HIS A 46 55.82 -14.71 78.25
CA HIS A 46 54.91 -15.46 77.38
C HIS A 46 53.45 -15.24 77.79
N GLN A 47 52.56 -15.19 76.79
CA GLN A 47 51.14 -15.08 77.03
C GLN A 47 50.50 -16.46 77.08
N TYR A 48 49.59 -16.63 78.03
CA TYR A 48 48.81 -17.84 78.22
C TYR A 48 47.35 -17.41 78.24
N PHE A 49 46.55 -17.99 77.36
CA PHE A 49 45.12 -17.72 77.25
C PHE A 49 44.43 -18.96 76.69
N ALA A 50 43.10 -18.94 76.63
CA ALA A 50 42.34 -20.04 76.09
C ALA A 50 41.44 -19.61 74.95
N LEU A 51 41.29 -20.49 73.97
CA LEU A 51 40.28 -20.34 72.93
C LEU A 51 39.07 -21.21 73.28
N LYS A 52 37.90 -20.59 73.18
CA LYS A 52 36.61 -21.25 73.31
C LYS A 52 35.89 -21.20 71.97
N ASP A 53 35.27 -22.30 71.58
CA ASP A 53 34.39 -22.31 70.41
C ASP A 53 33.04 -21.66 70.73
N GLU A 54 32.49 -20.93 69.75
CA GLU A 54 31.26 -20.15 69.83
C GLU A 54 30.06 -20.93 69.28
N THR A 55 30.09 -22.27 69.33
CA THR A 55 28.97 -23.10 68.88
C THR A 55 27.90 -23.22 69.96
N ASP A 56 26.66 -22.90 69.55
CA ASP A 56 25.45 -22.96 70.36
C ASP A 56 25.07 -24.41 70.68
N SER A 57 25.59 -24.95 71.79
CA SER A 57 25.13 -26.12 72.53
C SER A 57 26.06 -26.33 73.74
N GLN A 58 25.56 -26.85 74.86
CA GLN A 58 26.19 -26.95 76.19
C GLN A 58 27.56 -27.70 76.31
N ARG A 59 28.32 -27.88 75.23
CA ARG A 59 29.66 -28.49 75.19
C ARG A 59 30.61 -27.72 74.27
N SER A 60 30.91 -26.46 74.60
CA SER A 60 31.98 -25.72 73.94
C SER A 60 33.35 -26.28 74.35
N ALA A 61 34.14 -26.79 73.41
CA ALA A 61 35.51 -27.21 73.68
C ALA A 61 36.39 -25.99 74.02
N LYS A 62 37.31 -26.17 74.98
CA LYS A 62 38.30 -25.17 75.39
C LYS A 62 39.69 -25.72 75.13
N ILE A 63 40.53 -24.96 74.44
CA ILE A 63 41.95 -25.28 74.23
C ILE A 63 42.84 -24.19 74.84
N ASN A 64 43.88 -24.60 75.55
CA ASN A 64 44.86 -23.68 76.10
C ASN A 64 45.89 -23.32 75.02
N VAL A 65 46.19 -22.04 74.92
CA VAL A 65 47.10 -21.47 73.92
C VAL A 65 48.26 -20.78 74.63
N VAL A 66 49.47 -21.05 74.13
CA VAL A 66 50.71 -20.42 74.59
C VAL A 66 51.30 -19.63 73.44
N MET A 67 51.56 -18.34 73.67
CA MET A 67 52.20 -17.47 72.70
C MET A 67 53.53 -16.96 73.26
N PHE A 68 54.63 -17.28 72.58
CA PHE A 68 55.96 -16.84 72.98
C PHE A 68 56.13 -15.33 72.78
N LYS A 69 57.02 -14.72 73.57
CA LYS A 69 57.21 -13.26 73.59
C LYS A 69 57.55 -12.70 72.21
N GLY A 70 58.46 -13.35 71.49
CA GLY A 70 58.85 -12.93 70.14
C GLY A 70 57.76 -13.05 69.07
N ALA A 71 56.73 -13.86 69.29
CA ALA A 71 55.54 -13.91 68.45
C ALA A 71 54.53 -12.83 68.86
N PHE A 72 54.36 -12.62 70.17
CA PHE A 72 53.45 -11.60 70.72
C PHE A 72 53.91 -10.17 70.37
N ASP A 73 55.21 -9.88 70.44
CA ASP A 73 55.77 -8.57 70.09
C ASP A 73 55.58 -8.19 68.60
N LYS A 74 55.27 -9.18 67.74
CA LYS A 74 54.98 -8.96 66.31
C LYS A 74 53.51 -8.63 66.03
N LEU A 75 52.63 -8.70 67.04
CA LEU A 75 51.22 -8.38 66.86
C LEU A 75 51.02 -6.88 66.64
N LYS A 76 50.22 -6.54 65.64
CA LYS A 76 49.85 -5.16 65.30
C LYS A 76 48.67 -4.64 66.14
N PHE A 77 48.07 -5.47 66.98
CA PHE A 77 46.91 -5.14 67.81
C PHE A 77 47.05 -5.70 69.22
N ALA A 78 46.36 -5.07 70.18
CA ALA A 78 46.31 -5.53 71.56
C ALA A 78 45.14 -6.53 71.73
N PRO A 79 45.38 -7.81 72.06
CA PRO A 79 44.31 -8.78 72.24
C PRO A 79 43.54 -8.53 73.56
N GLU A 80 42.21 -8.62 73.49
CA GLU A 80 41.29 -8.48 74.63
C GLU A 80 40.36 -9.70 74.73
N ASN A 81 39.91 -9.99 75.96
CA ASN A 81 38.94 -11.06 76.18
C ASN A 81 37.63 -10.79 75.42
N GLY A 82 37.09 -11.82 74.78
CA GLY A 82 35.88 -11.73 73.95
C GLY A 82 36.15 -11.54 72.46
N MET A 83 37.39 -11.22 72.05
CA MET A 83 37.74 -11.10 70.63
C MET A 83 37.73 -12.45 69.92
N LYS A 84 37.15 -12.49 68.71
CA LYS A 84 37.24 -13.64 67.82
C LYS A 84 38.52 -13.55 67.02
N VAL A 85 39.39 -14.55 67.17
CA VAL A 85 40.74 -14.54 66.58
C VAL A 85 40.98 -15.83 65.79
N ILE A 86 41.79 -15.69 64.75
CA ILE A 86 42.37 -16.79 63.98
C ILE A 86 43.82 -16.94 64.47
N ILE A 87 44.15 -18.11 65.00
CA ILE A 87 45.50 -18.43 65.47
C ILE A 87 46.12 -19.44 64.53
N ARG A 88 47.33 -19.14 64.08
CA ARG A 88 48.19 -20.06 63.34
C ARG A 88 49.27 -20.58 64.27
N GLY A 89 49.47 -21.90 64.28
CA GLY A 89 50.51 -22.49 65.09
C GLY A 89 50.55 -24.02 65.03
N ARG A 90 51.09 -24.62 66.08
CA ARG A 90 51.24 -26.09 66.19
C ARG A 90 50.62 -26.62 67.47
N VAL A 91 50.04 -27.83 67.41
CA VAL A 91 49.44 -28.48 68.57
C VAL A 91 50.41 -29.51 69.12
N SER A 92 50.72 -29.45 70.42
CA SER A 92 51.57 -30.44 71.08
C SER A 92 51.13 -30.67 72.53
N VAL A 93 51.68 -31.68 73.19
CA VAL A 93 51.30 -32.10 74.55
C VAL A 93 52.34 -31.63 75.56
N TYR A 94 51.88 -30.99 76.64
CA TYR A 94 52.72 -30.57 77.75
C TYR A 94 53.00 -31.76 78.68
N GLU A 95 54.20 -32.33 78.59
CA GLU A 95 54.61 -33.57 79.27
C GLU A 95 54.33 -33.61 80.78
N PRO A 96 54.56 -32.53 81.56
CA PRO A 96 54.38 -32.58 83.02
C PRO A 96 52.93 -32.76 83.48
N THR A 97 51.94 -32.36 82.66
CA THR A 97 50.51 -32.48 83.03
C THR A 97 49.69 -33.29 82.04
N GLY A 98 50.29 -33.74 80.92
CA GLY A 98 49.60 -34.49 79.87
C GLY A 98 48.52 -33.71 79.10
N ASN A 99 48.44 -32.39 79.25
CA ASN A 99 47.44 -31.56 78.56
C ASN A 99 47.93 -31.17 77.17
N TYR A 100 47.07 -31.29 76.16
CA TYR A 100 47.37 -30.76 74.82
C TYR A 100 47.15 -29.24 74.79
N GLN A 101 48.03 -28.55 74.08
CA GLN A 101 48.06 -27.09 73.99
C GLN A 101 48.41 -26.65 72.57
N LEU A 102 47.91 -25.49 72.18
CA LEU A 102 48.28 -24.83 70.92
C LEU A 102 49.41 -23.84 71.19
N TYR A 103 50.52 -23.98 70.47
CA TYR A 103 51.59 -22.99 70.45
C TYR A 103 51.33 -22.03 69.31
N ALA A 104 50.98 -20.80 69.63
CA ALA A 104 50.63 -19.76 68.66
C ALA A 104 51.89 -19.08 68.10
N ASP A 105 52.02 -19.12 66.77
CA ASP A 105 53.08 -18.44 66.02
C ASP A 105 52.61 -17.09 65.46
N SER A 106 51.34 -17.00 65.03
CA SER A 106 50.68 -15.73 64.71
C SER A 106 49.22 -15.72 65.17
N MET A 107 48.70 -14.52 65.41
CA MET A 107 47.30 -14.29 65.76
C MET A 107 46.80 -13.12 64.92
N GLU A 108 45.64 -13.30 64.31
CA GLU A 108 44.93 -12.29 63.54
C GLU A 108 43.50 -12.18 64.09
N VAL A 109 42.95 -10.97 64.13
CA VAL A 109 41.52 -10.82 64.43
C VAL A 109 40.76 -11.48 63.28
N ALA A 110 39.73 -12.30 63.57
CA ALA A 110 38.86 -12.87 62.56
C ALA A 110 38.04 -11.72 61.92
N GLY A 111 38.67 -11.00 60.99
CA GLY A 111 38.36 -9.62 60.64
C GLY A 111 37.57 -9.39 59.36
N LEU A 112 37.25 -10.43 58.58
CA LEU A 112 36.35 -10.31 57.42
C LEU A 112 34.97 -9.74 57.80
N GLY A 113 34.55 -9.95 59.06
CA GLY A 113 33.34 -9.32 59.61
C GLY A 113 33.48 -7.81 59.87
N SER A 114 34.67 -7.29 60.18
CA SER A 114 34.83 -5.87 60.58
C SER A 114 34.63 -4.89 59.42
N LEU A 115 35.21 -5.16 58.25
CA LEU A 115 34.99 -4.38 57.03
C LEU A 115 33.56 -4.56 56.51
N GLN A 116 33.01 -5.78 56.58
CA GLN A 116 31.61 -6.03 56.22
C GLN A 116 30.63 -5.28 57.13
N ILE A 117 30.88 -5.26 58.44
CA ILE A 117 30.09 -4.49 59.42
C ILE A 117 30.22 -3.00 59.15
N ALA A 118 31.43 -2.49 58.94
CA ALA A 118 31.65 -1.08 58.63
C ALA A 118 31.00 -0.66 57.29
N PHE A 119 31.03 -1.53 56.28
CA PHE A 119 30.31 -1.33 55.02
C PHE A 119 28.81 -1.27 55.27
N GLN A 120 28.25 -2.23 56.03
CA GLN A 120 26.82 -2.28 56.32
C GLN A 120 26.37 -1.04 57.09
N GLN A 121 27.13 -0.62 58.12
CA GLN A 121 26.87 0.60 58.87
C GLN A 121 26.88 1.84 57.98
N MET A 122 27.85 1.94 57.07
CA MET A 122 27.94 3.07 56.14
C MET A 122 26.81 3.04 55.10
N TYR A 123 26.48 1.86 54.57
CA TYR A 123 25.37 1.66 53.66
C TYR A 123 24.05 2.08 54.30
N ASP A 124 23.76 1.60 55.51
CA ASP A 124 22.52 1.92 56.23
C ASP A 124 22.44 3.42 56.56
N LYS A 125 23.55 4.05 56.95
CA LYS A 125 23.65 5.50 57.17
C LYS A 125 23.30 6.28 55.90
N LEU A 126 23.96 5.99 54.78
CA LEU A 126 23.77 6.73 53.52
C LEU A 126 22.42 6.45 52.86
N LYS A 127 21.88 5.24 53.07
CA LYS A 127 20.53 4.88 52.65
C LYS A 127 19.47 5.63 53.44
N ALA A 128 19.63 5.78 54.75
CA ALA A 128 18.72 6.57 55.57
C ALA A 128 18.69 8.06 55.16
N GLU A 129 19.80 8.57 54.62
CA GLU A 129 19.88 9.92 54.03
C GLU A 129 19.33 10.00 52.59
N GLY A 130 18.93 8.89 51.98
CA GLY A 130 18.39 8.85 50.61
C GLY A 130 19.43 9.04 49.51
N LEU A 131 20.73 8.85 49.80
CA LEU A 131 21.82 9.07 48.81
C LEU A 131 21.64 8.23 47.55
N PHE A 132 21.08 7.03 47.68
CA PHE A 132 20.91 6.05 46.61
C PHE A 132 19.56 6.18 45.86
N ASP A 133 18.61 6.94 46.39
CA ASP A 133 17.24 7.04 45.85
C ASP A 133 17.11 8.07 44.71
N ARG A 134 18.24 8.64 44.27
CA ARG A 134 18.27 9.59 43.15
C ARG A 134 17.93 8.91 41.81
N PRO A 135 17.20 9.59 40.92
CA PRO A 135 16.97 9.06 39.57
C PRO A 135 18.31 8.97 38.84
N ARG A 136 18.64 7.77 38.36
CA ARG A 136 19.88 7.52 37.63
C ARG A 136 19.87 8.25 36.29
N LYS A 137 20.98 8.90 35.98
CA LYS A 137 21.16 9.67 34.75
C LYS A 137 21.44 8.75 33.58
N SER A 138 20.81 9.02 32.44
CA SER A 138 21.07 8.28 31.20
C SER A 138 22.31 8.81 30.50
N LEU A 139 23.11 7.90 29.94
CA LEU A 139 24.22 8.27 29.08
C LEU A 139 23.71 8.86 27.77
N ARG A 140 24.45 9.84 27.24
CA ARG A 140 24.21 10.33 25.89
C ARG A 140 24.54 9.22 24.88
N PRO A 141 23.72 8.99 23.84
CA PRO A 141 24.01 8.00 22.80
C PRO A 141 25.38 8.19 22.13
N PHE A 142 25.78 9.44 21.89
CA PHE A 142 27.05 9.82 21.28
C PHE A 142 27.82 10.79 22.18
N PRO A 143 28.51 10.28 23.21
CA PRO A 143 29.37 11.15 24.02
C PRO A 143 30.56 11.61 23.17
N LYS A 144 30.87 12.90 23.26
CA LYS A 144 32.03 13.50 22.58
C LYS A 144 33.26 13.46 23.49
N ARG A 145 33.08 13.70 24.78
CA ARG A 145 34.19 13.80 25.75
C ARG A 145 33.85 13.06 27.03
N ILE A 146 34.73 12.16 27.44
CA ILE A 146 34.54 11.33 28.63
C ILE A 146 35.72 11.56 29.58
N ALA A 147 35.40 11.89 30.83
CA ALA A 147 36.40 11.98 31.88
C ALA A 147 36.61 10.60 32.53
N VAL A 148 37.85 10.26 32.87
CA VAL A 148 38.19 8.99 33.50
C VAL A 148 39.02 9.24 34.75
N VAL A 149 38.51 8.85 35.91
CA VAL A 149 39.22 8.89 37.20
C VAL A 149 39.76 7.49 37.48
N THR A 150 41.08 7.34 37.39
CA THR A 150 41.78 6.08 37.64
C THR A 150 43.27 6.35 37.92
N SER A 151 44.04 5.31 38.23
CA SER A 151 45.50 5.43 38.39
C SER A 151 46.20 5.57 37.04
N LEU A 152 47.28 6.37 36.98
CA LEU A 152 48.10 6.52 35.77
C LEU A 152 48.84 5.23 35.37
N ASN A 153 49.11 4.39 36.38
CA ASN A 153 49.81 3.13 36.20
C ASN A 153 48.78 2.00 36.28
N GLY A 154 48.58 1.25 35.18
CA GLY A 154 47.76 0.05 35.21
C GLY A 154 47.17 -0.36 33.86
N ALA A 155 46.75 -1.62 33.78
CA ALA A 155 46.04 -2.20 32.64
C ALA A 155 44.71 -1.48 32.36
N VAL A 156 44.06 -0.94 33.40
CA VAL A 156 42.77 -0.23 33.34
C VAL A 156 42.74 0.89 32.31
N MET A 157 43.77 1.74 32.31
CA MET A 157 43.87 2.86 31.36
C MET A 157 43.97 2.31 29.93
N HIS A 158 44.79 1.30 29.72
CA HIS A 158 44.96 0.68 28.40
C HIS A 158 43.67 0.02 27.92
N ASP A 159 42.97 -0.69 28.79
CA ASP A 159 41.70 -1.37 28.50
C ASP A 159 40.61 -0.39 28.08
N ILE A 160 40.47 0.73 28.80
CA ILE A 160 39.51 1.79 28.47
C ILE A 160 39.86 2.44 27.13
N ILE A 161 41.13 2.81 26.91
CA ILE A 161 41.59 3.44 25.67
C ILE A 161 41.36 2.51 24.48
N THR A 162 41.80 1.26 24.57
CA THR A 162 41.72 0.28 23.47
C THR A 162 40.28 -0.03 23.11
N THR A 163 39.41 -0.23 24.12
CA THR A 163 37.99 -0.49 23.91
C THR A 163 37.28 0.69 23.24
N ILE A 164 37.48 1.91 23.74
CA ILE A 164 36.83 3.10 23.18
C ILE A 164 37.35 3.39 21.77
N ARG A 165 38.67 3.30 21.54
CA ARG A 165 39.24 3.52 20.18
C ARG A 165 38.73 2.51 19.16
N ARG A 166 38.52 1.25 19.57
CA ARG A 166 37.96 0.22 18.70
C ARG A 166 36.51 0.51 18.33
N ARG A 167 35.68 0.91 19.30
CA ARG A 167 34.23 1.09 19.09
C ARG A 167 33.87 2.46 18.51
N ASN A 168 34.48 3.52 19.03
CA ASN A 168 34.25 4.89 18.57
C ASN A 168 35.49 5.78 18.79
N PRO A 169 36.38 5.90 17.78
CA PRO A 169 37.59 6.70 17.88
C PRO A 169 37.36 8.21 17.93
N LEU A 170 36.12 8.69 17.74
CA LEU A 170 35.78 10.12 17.83
C LEU A 170 35.62 10.60 19.27
N ILE A 171 35.50 9.67 20.23
CA ILE A 171 35.36 10.00 21.65
C ILE A 171 36.71 10.47 22.19
N GLN A 172 36.75 11.68 22.74
CA GLN A 172 37.91 12.20 23.44
C GLN A 172 37.92 11.75 24.90
N LEU A 173 38.99 11.06 25.30
CA LEU A 173 39.22 10.67 26.69
C LEU A 173 40.09 11.70 27.40
N VAL A 174 39.70 12.09 28.62
CA VAL A 174 40.52 12.93 29.51
C VAL A 174 40.70 12.23 30.85
N PHE A 175 41.95 11.94 31.20
CA PHE A 175 42.30 11.23 32.42
C PHE A 175 42.56 12.19 33.58
N TYR A 176 41.89 11.92 34.70
CA TYR A 176 42.06 12.58 35.98
C TYR A 176 42.75 11.62 36.96
N PRO A 177 44.07 11.73 37.12
CA PRO A 177 44.83 10.73 37.85
C PRO A 177 44.53 10.77 39.35
N ALA A 178 44.17 9.62 39.92
CA ALA A 178 43.90 9.45 41.34
C ALA A 178 44.69 8.27 41.93
N LYS A 179 45.05 8.36 43.21
CA LYS A 179 45.46 7.20 44.00
C LYS A 179 44.21 6.37 44.25
N VAL A 180 44.23 5.10 43.83
CA VAL A 180 43.07 4.18 43.91
C VAL A 180 43.19 3.13 45.01
N GLN A 181 44.28 3.18 45.79
CA GLN A 181 44.56 2.28 46.91
C GLN A 181 45.36 3.01 48.01
N GLY A 182 45.24 2.54 49.25
CA GLY A 182 45.86 3.13 50.44
C GLY A 182 45.05 4.25 51.08
N ASP A 183 45.50 4.70 52.25
CA ASP A 183 44.72 5.58 53.15
C ASP A 183 44.37 6.96 52.57
N ASP A 184 45.20 7.50 51.66
CA ASP A 184 44.96 8.79 50.99
C ASP A 184 44.05 8.69 49.75
N ALA A 185 43.64 7.48 49.35
CA ALA A 185 42.98 7.24 48.07
C ALA A 185 41.60 7.89 48.01
N ALA A 186 40.78 7.74 49.06
CA ALA A 186 39.40 8.24 49.06
C ALA A 186 39.33 9.77 48.87
N ALA A 187 40.20 10.52 49.57
CA ALA A 187 40.31 11.97 49.43
C ALA A 187 40.78 12.39 48.02
N THR A 188 41.67 11.61 47.42
CA THR A 188 42.17 11.88 46.07
C THR A 188 41.09 11.59 45.01
N ILE A 189 40.38 10.46 45.14
CA ILE A 189 39.28 10.07 44.24
C ILE A 189 38.18 11.13 44.28
N ALA A 190 37.69 11.49 45.47
CA ALA A 190 36.62 12.47 45.63
C ALA A 190 37.00 13.83 45.00
N ARG A 191 38.23 14.29 45.23
CA ARG A 191 38.75 15.54 44.62
C ARG A 191 38.79 15.47 43.10
N GLN A 192 39.22 14.35 42.53
CA GLN A 192 39.29 14.21 41.07
C GLN A 192 37.91 14.07 40.43
N ILE A 193 36.95 13.41 41.10
CA ILE A 193 35.55 13.37 40.66
C ILE A 193 34.99 14.79 40.59
N GLN A 194 35.17 15.59 41.64
CA GLN A 194 34.72 16.98 41.67
C GLN A 194 35.38 17.85 40.58
N ARG A 195 36.66 17.62 40.27
CA ARG A 195 37.35 18.33 39.20
C ARG A 195 36.87 17.93 37.81
N ALA A 196 36.53 16.65 37.64
CA ALA A 196 36.04 16.08 36.39
C ALA A 196 34.55 16.39 36.15
N ASP A 197 33.79 16.73 37.19
CA ASP A 197 32.38 17.11 37.10
C ASP A 197 32.21 18.50 36.48
N GLN A 198 32.33 18.55 35.15
CA GLN A 198 32.14 19.76 34.35
C GLN A 198 31.11 19.45 33.25
N PRO A 199 29.82 19.75 33.46
CA PRO A 199 28.73 19.33 32.57
C PRO A 199 28.81 19.97 31.17
N ASP A 200 29.46 21.12 31.04
CA ASP A 200 29.70 21.77 29.74
C ASP A 200 30.87 21.15 28.96
N GLN A 201 31.73 20.39 29.65
CA GLN A 201 32.96 19.85 29.08
C GLN A 201 32.90 18.33 28.84
N TYR A 202 32.21 17.58 29.70
CA TYR A 202 32.19 16.12 29.67
C TYR A 202 30.75 15.60 29.61
N ASP A 203 30.55 14.54 28.83
CA ASP A 203 29.25 13.90 28.67
C ASP A 203 29.04 12.75 29.67
N ALA A 204 30.13 12.18 30.19
CA ALA A 204 30.13 11.11 31.18
C ALA A 204 31.46 11.06 31.95
N LEU A 205 31.40 10.45 33.14
CA LEU A 205 32.54 10.17 34.00
C LEU A 205 32.67 8.66 34.23
N ILE A 206 33.86 8.11 34.04
CA ILE A 206 34.19 6.74 34.43
C ILE A 206 35.07 6.79 35.66
N VAL A 207 34.67 6.12 36.73
CA VAL A 207 35.50 5.88 37.92
C VAL A 207 35.92 4.42 37.88
N ALA A 208 37.20 4.16 37.61
CA ALA A 208 37.67 2.81 37.37
C ALA A 208 38.88 2.44 38.24
N ARG A 209 38.90 1.18 38.67
CA ARG A 209 39.99 0.54 39.37
C ARG A 209 40.32 -0.80 38.70
N GLY A 210 41.56 -1.25 38.82
CA GLY A 210 41.96 -2.61 38.44
C GLY A 210 41.63 -3.61 39.53
N GLY A 211 41.95 -4.89 39.29
CA GLY A 211 41.83 -5.93 40.30
C GLY A 211 42.71 -5.68 41.54
N GLY A 212 42.34 -6.32 42.65
CA GLY A 212 43.13 -6.35 43.90
C GLY A 212 42.31 -6.89 45.06
N SER A 213 42.85 -6.81 46.27
CA SER A 213 42.17 -7.34 47.46
C SER A 213 40.93 -6.50 47.82
N LEU A 214 40.05 -7.08 48.63
CA LEU A 214 38.90 -6.37 49.23
C LEU A 214 39.36 -5.14 50.05
N GLU A 215 40.53 -5.21 50.66
CA GLU A 215 41.11 -4.12 51.46
C GLU A 215 41.45 -2.91 50.59
N ASP A 216 41.97 -3.16 49.38
CA ASP A 216 42.27 -2.09 48.45
C ASP A 216 41.00 -1.47 47.83
N LEU A 217 39.83 -2.12 47.93
CA LEU A 217 38.54 -1.55 47.49
C LEU A 217 37.97 -0.57 48.52
N TRP A 218 38.46 -0.61 49.75
CA TRP A 218 37.92 0.16 50.87
C TRP A 218 37.80 1.67 50.61
N PRO A 219 38.75 2.35 49.94
CA PRO A 219 38.62 3.78 49.64
C PRO A 219 37.33 4.16 48.88
N PHE A 220 36.73 3.22 48.15
CA PHE A 220 35.47 3.42 47.41
C PHE A 220 34.22 3.17 48.28
N ASN A 221 34.39 2.64 49.49
CA ASN A 221 33.36 2.52 50.51
C ASN A 221 33.29 3.73 51.44
N GLU A 222 34.22 4.67 51.34
CA GLU A 222 34.19 5.88 52.16
C GLU A 222 33.09 6.85 51.74
N GLU A 223 32.49 7.49 52.75
CA GLU A 223 31.41 8.45 52.60
C GLU A 223 31.73 9.58 51.60
N ILE A 224 32.98 10.09 51.63
CA ILE A 224 33.40 11.20 50.77
C ILE A 224 33.35 10.86 49.28
N VAL A 225 33.59 9.60 48.91
CA VAL A 225 33.54 9.15 47.50
C VAL A 225 32.09 8.96 47.07
N GLY A 226 31.28 8.29 47.91
CA GLY A 226 29.85 8.11 47.64
C GLY A 226 29.12 9.44 47.44
N ARG A 227 29.38 10.43 48.32
CA ARG A 227 28.81 11.77 48.19
C ARG A 227 29.33 12.51 46.96
N ALA A 228 30.61 12.39 46.61
CA ALA A 228 31.15 13.02 45.40
C ALA A 228 30.48 12.49 44.13
N ILE A 229 30.24 11.18 44.04
CA ILE A 229 29.52 10.56 42.90
C ILE A 229 28.05 10.99 42.90
N ALA A 230 27.40 11.01 44.07
CA ALA A 230 26.01 11.41 44.20
C ALA A 230 25.77 12.89 43.82
N ALA A 231 26.74 13.76 44.09
CA ALA A 231 26.68 15.19 43.78
C ALA A 231 27.03 15.52 42.32
N ALA A 232 27.69 14.61 41.60
CA ALA A 232 28.15 14.83 40.23
C ALA A 232 26.97 15.18 39.31
N GLN A 233 27.12 16.20 38.46
CA GLN A 233 26.12 16.64 37.48
C GLN A 233 26.11 15.79 36.21
N ILE A 234 27.27 15.27 35.80
CA ILE A 234 27.40 14.33 34.68
C ILE A 234 27.08 12.88 35.10
N PRO A 235 26.63 12.00 34.18
CA PRO A 235 26.39 10.59 34.49
C PRO A 235 27.71 9.87 34.83
N VAL A 236 27.69 9.11 35.92
CA VAL A 236 28.88 8.40 36.44
C VAL A 236 28.73 6.89 36.24
N ILE A 237 29.75 6.29 35.62
CA ILE A 237 29.92 4.85 35.44
C ILE A 237 30.99 4.38 36.43
N SER A 238 30.62 3.48 37.34
CA SER A 238 31.58 2.85 38.26
C SER A 238 32.11 1.54 37.68
N SER A 239 33.41 1.30 37.88
CA SER A 239 34.06 0.04 37.51
C SER A 239 35.21 -0.28 38.46
N ILE A 240 34.83 -0.70 39.67
CA ILE A 240 35.75 -0.76 40.81
C ILE A 240 36.05 -2.20 41.21
N GLY A 241 35.02 -3.04 41.34
CA GLY A 241 35.11 -4.45 41.73
C GLY A 241 34.51 -5.39 40.69
N HIS A 242 34.64 -6.71 40.92
CA HIS A 242 33.98 -7.73 40.10
C HIS A 242 32.51 -7.87 40.51
N GLU A 243 31.74 -8.74 39.84
CA GLU A 243 30.29 -8.86 40.05
C GLU A 243 29.88 -9.02 41.52
N THR A 244 30.69 -9.72 42.33
CA THR A 244 30.44 -9.99 43.76
C THR A 244 30.80 -8.84 44.71
N ASP A 245 31.66 -7.91 44.29
CA ASP A 245 32.29 -6.94 45.19
C ASP A 245 31.66 -5.55 44.98
N THR A 246 30.42 -5.38 45.45
CA THR A 246 29.69 -4.11 45.29
C THR A 246 30.14 -3.10 46.34
N THR A 247 30.60 -1.92 45.90
CA THR A 247 31.03 -0.83 46.77
C THR A 247 29.95 0.24 46.94
N ILE A 248 30.10 1.13 47.93
CA ILE A 248 29.21 2.31 48.08
C ILE A 248 29.30 3.22 46.86
N ALA A 249 30.48 3.37 46.27
CA ALA A 249 30.65 4.10 45.02
C ALA A 249 29.83 3.47 43.87
N ASP A 250 29.75 2.14 43.78
CA ASP A 250 28.92 1.45 42.78
C ASP A 250 27.42 1.66 43.00
N LEU A 251 27.00 1.74 44.26
CA LEU A 251 25.61 1.99 44.63
C LEU A 251 25.22 3.45 44.40
N ALA A 252 26.16 4.38 44.58
CA ALA A 252 25.96 5.80 44.32
C ALA A 252 25.98 6.13 42.82
N ALA A 253 26.73 5.37 42.00
CA ALA A 253 26.87 5.61 40.57
C ALA A 253 25.56 5.41 39.78
N ASP A 254 25.46 6.06 38.63
CA ASP A 254 24.30 5.93 37.74
C ASP A 254 24.30 4.57 37.05
N LEU A 255 25.48 4.08 36.67
CA LEU A 255 25.70 2.81 36.01
C LEU A 255 26.87 2.07 36.66
N ARG A 256 26.72 0.75 36.80
CA ARG A 256 27.77 -0.14 37.29
C ARG A 256 28.26 -1.01 36.14
N ALA A 257 29.57 -1.09 35.99
CA ALA A 257 30.24 -1.96 35.05
C ALA A 257 31.19 -2.92 35.78
N PRO A 258 31.10 -4.24 35.53
CA PRO A 258 31.88 -5.24 36.26
C PRO A 258 33.39 -5.21 35.92
N THR A 259 33.76 -4.61 34.79
CA THR A 259 35.15 -4.50 34.34
C THR A 259 35.40 -3.15 33.67
N PRO A 260 36.66 -2.66 33.65
CA PRO A 260 37.00 -1.41 32.96
C PRO A 260 36.66 -1.45 31.46
N THR A 261 36.79 -2.61 30.82
CA THR A 261 36.36 -2.83 29.44
C THR A 261 34.84 -2.68 29.31
N ALA A 262 34.04 -3.29 30.18
CA ALA A 262 32.59 -3.12 30.18
C ALA A 262 32.18 -1.67 30.45
N ALA A 263 32.93 -0.95 31.28
CA ALA A 263 32.68 0.48 31.54
C ALA A 263 32.88 1.30 30.27
N ALA A 264 33.97 1.02 29.54
CA ALA A 264 34.23 1.61 28.23
C ALA A 264 33.14 1.25 27.21
N GLU A 265 32.66 0.01 27.18
CA GLU A 265 31.59 -0.43 26.27
C GLU A 265 30.25 0.26 26.57
N GLN A 266 29.87 0.38 27.84
CA GLN A 266 28.68 1.11 28.25
C GLN A 266 28.81 2.61 27.90
N ALA A 267 29.98 3.18 28.12
CA ALA A 267 30.28 4.57 27.79
C ALA A 267 30.27 4.82 26.27
N SER A 268 30.67 3.83 25.46
CA SER A 268 30.60 3.87 24.00
C SER A 268 29.47 2.97 23.47
N ALA A 269 28.26 3.15 24.00
CA ALA A 269 27.11 2.27 23.71
C ALA A 269 26.84 2.12 22.20
N TRP A 270 27.06 3.18 21.41
CA TRP A 270 26.90 3.17 19.97
C TRP A 270 28.25 2.98 19.28
N GLU A 271 28.40 1.87 18.56
CA GLU A 271 29.58 1.61 17.74
C GLU A 271 29.52 2.44 16.45
N LEU A 272 30.64 3.10 16.11
CA LEU A 272 30.70 3.98 14.94
C LEU A 272 30.46 3.21 13.63
N SER A 273 30.92 1.96 13.56
CA SER A 273 30.76 1.09 12.40
C SER A 273 29.28 0.81 12.09
N GLU A 274 28.49 0.47 13.11
CA GLU A 274 27.06 0.21 13.01
C GLU A 274 26.29 1.45 12.54
N VAL A 275 26.63 2.61 13.09
CA VAL A 275 26.00 3.89 12.74
C VAL A 275 26.30 4.27 11.29
N LEU A 276 27.54 4.09 10.84
CA LEU A 276 27.91 4.33 9.45
C LEU A 276 27.19 3.37 8.49
N MET A 277 27.06 2.09 8.85
CA MET A 277 26.30 1.11 8.07
C MET A 277 24.81 1.48 7.99
N GLN A 278 24.20 1.91 9.10
CA GLN A 278 22.81 2.38 9.11
C GLN A 278 22.62 3.63 8.24
N LEU A 279 23.53 4.61 8.33
CA LEU A 279 23.50 5.81 7.50
C LEU A 279 23.61 5.45 6.01
N GLN A 280 24.51 4.55 5.64
CA GLN A 280 24.64 4.09 4.26
C GLN A 280 23.37 3.40 3.77
N SER A 281 22.77 2.52 4.58
CA SER A 281 21.51 1.86 4.24
C SER A 281 20.37 2.86 4.03
N LEU A 282 20.24 3.87 4.91
CA LEU A 282 19.25 4.93 4.76
C LEU A 282 19.48 5.77 3.50
N GLN A 283 20.73 6.06 3.15
CA GLN A 283 21.08 6.77 1.91
C GLN A 283 20.69 5.96 0.67
N GLU A 284 20.98 4.66 0.65
CA GLU A 284 20.60 3.76 -0.46
C GLU A 284 19.08 3.66 -0.59
N GLN A 285 18.35 3.48 0.52
CA GLN A 285 16.89 3.45 0.54
C GLN A 285 16.29 4.75 0.00
N LEU A 286 16.80 5.90 0.43
CA LEU A 286 16.38 7.21 -0.04
C LEU A 286 16.64 7.37 -1.55
N PHE A 287 17.81 6.98 -2.02
CA PHE A 287 18.15 7.03 -3.45
C PHE A 287 17.22 6.16 -4.29
N HIS A 288 16.98 4.90 -3.88
CA HIS A 288 16.08 4.00 -4.59
C HIS A 288 14.62 4.47 -4.53
N GLY A 289 14.19 5.04 -3.40
CA GLY A 289 12.87 5.66 -3.25
C GLY A 289 12.66 6.81 -4.23
N GLN A 290 13.63 7.74 -4.31
CA GLN A 290 13.58 8.86 -5.24
C GLN A 290 13.60 8.40 -6.70
N LYS A 291 14.50 7.46 -7.04
CA LYS A 291 14.59 6.91 -8.40
C LYS A 291 13.27 6.28 -8.84
N ARG A 292 12.63 5.50 -7.97
CA ARG A 292 11.33 4.87 -8.25
C ARG A 292 10.24 5.90 -8.50
N ARG A 293 10.15 6.94 -7.65
CA ARG A 293 9.17 8.02 -7.81
C ARG A 293 9.37 8.75 -9.13
N LEU A 294 10.62 9.00 -9.51
CA LEU A 294 10.95 9.66 -10.76
C LEU A 294 10.64 8.80 -11.99
N THR A 295 10.90 7.49 -11.93
CA THR A 295 10.51 6.54 -12.97
C THR A 295 9.00 6.47 -13.13
N GLN A 296 8.24 6.40 -12.03
CA GLN A 296 6.77 6.39 -12.07
C GLN A 296 6.19 7.69 -12.66
N ALA A 297 6.76 8.83 -12.28
CA ALA A 297 6.36 10.11 -12.85
C ALA A 297 6.64 10.18 -14.36
N ARG A 298 7.81 9.69 -14.81
CA ARG A 298 8.12 9.59 -16.24
C ARG A 298 7.15 8.67 -16.97
N GLN A 299 6.88 7.48 -16.44
CA GLN A 299 5.92 6.55 -17.04
C GLN A 299 4.52 7.15 -17.14
N LEU A 300 4.06 7.90 -16.13
CA LEU A 300 2.78 8.62 -16.20
C LEU A 300 2.77 9.65 -17.32
N VAL A 301 3.82 10.45 -17.45
CA VAL A 301 3.95 11.44 -18.53
C VAL A 301 4.01 10.75 -19.89
N ASP A 302 4.79 9.69 -20.04
CA ASP A 302 4.92 8.94 -21.29
C ASP A 302 3.58 8.29 -21.68
N ASN A 303 2.86 7.69 -20.73
CA ASN A 303 1.53 7.12 -20.96
C ASN A 303 0.51 8.17 -21.37
N LEU A 304 0.52 9.34 -20.74
CA LEU A 304 -0.34 10.46 -21.13
C LEU A 304 0.04 10.97 -22.53
N ALA A 305 1.33 11.17 -22.80
CA ALA A 305 1.82 11.62 -24.10
C ALA A 305 1.52 10.63 -25.24
N GLN A 306 1.46 9.33 -24.95
CA GLN A 306 1.06 8.28 -25.89
C GLN A 306 -0.46 8.02 -25.92
N SER A 307 -1.25 8.74 -25.11
CA SER A 307 -2.70 8.60 -25.14
C SER A 307 -3.26 8.95 -26.53
N PRO A 308 -4.14 8.11 -27.12
CA PRO A 308 -4.74 8.36 -28.43
C PRO A 308 -5.45 9.71 -28.54
N VAL A 309 -5.94 10.24 -27.42
CA VAL A 309 -6.60 11.55 -27.34
C VAL A 309 -5.62 12.70 -27.67
N LEU A 310 -4.37 12.59 -27.20
CA LEU A 310 -3.34 13.60 -27.43
C LEU A 310 -2.57 13.37 -28.74
N GLN A 311 -2.38 12.11 -29.15
CA GLN A 311 -1.70 11.75 -30.40
C GLN A 311 -2.58 12.00 -31.64
N GLN A 312 -3.88 11.69 -31.56
CA GLN A 312 -4.80 11.73 -32.70
C GLN A 312 -6.16 12.35 -32.30
N PRO A 313 -6.19 13.61 -31.86
CA PRO A 313 -7.43 14.28 -31.45
C PRO A 313 -8.47 14.32 -32.58
N SER A 314 -8.02 14.41 -33.84
CA SER A 314 -8.88 14.34 -35.03
C SER A 314 -9.66 13.02 -35.14
N ARG A 315 -9.10 11.87 -34.74
CA ARG A 315 -9.83 10.59 -34.75
C ARG A 315 -10.92 10.53 -33.68
N VAL A 316 -10.68 11.11 -32.50
CA VAL A 316 -11.70 11.18 -31.44
C VAL A 316 -12.89 12.04 -31.90
N LEU A 317 -12.60 13.13 -32.61
CA LEU A 317 -13.62 14.04 -33.14
C LEU A 317 -14.28 13.55 -34.43
N ALA A 318 -13.66 12.61 -35.16
CA ALA A 318 -14.18 12.12 -36.43
C ALA A 318 -15.61 11.56 -36.33
N ARG A 319 -15.92 10.78 -35.28
CA ARG A 319 -17.27 10.21 -35.09
C ARG A 319 -18.32 11.28 -34.76
N PRO A 320 -18.12 12.19 -33.80
CA PRO A 320 -19.00 13.34 -33.62
C PRO A 320 -19.16 14.20 -34.87
N MET A 321 -18.08 14.46 -35.61
CA MET A 321 -18.14 15.21 -36.88
C MET A 321 -19.03 14.50 -37.91
N GLN A 322 -18.85 13.19 -38.11
CA GLN A 322 -19.70 12.40 -38.99
C GLN A 322 -21.17 12.42 -38.54
N GLN A 323 -21.44 12.38 -37.24
CA GLN A 323 -22.82 12.48 -36.72
C GLN A 323 -23.46 13.83 -37.03
N VAL A 324 -22.68 14.92 -36.96
CA VAL A 324 -23.14 16.26 -37.36
C VAL A 324 -23.44 16.29 -38.86
N ASP A 325 -22.56 15.74 -39.69
CA ASP A 325 -22.77 15.67 -41.15
C ASP A 325 -24.03 14.85 -41.50
N GLU A 326 -24.21 13.68 -40.89
CA GLU A 326 -25.40 12.84 -41.09
C GLU A 326 -26.68 13.55 -40.61
N ALA A 327 -26.62 14.25 -39.48
CA ALA A 327 -27.75 15.03 -38.98
C ALA A 327 -28.10 16.19 -39.93
N GLN A 328 -27.10 16.86 -40.51
CA GLN A 328 -27.29 17.93 -41.48
C GLN A 328 -27.91 17.43 -42.79
N ILE A 329 -27.47 16.27 -43.29
CA ILE A 329 -28.09 15.62 -44.47
C ILE A 329 -29.55 15.27 -44.18
N LYS A 330 -29.82 14.62 -43.05
CA LYS A 330 -31.19 14.25 -42.64
C LYS A 330 -32.09 15.47 -42.50
N LEU A 331 -31.60 16.55 -41.88
CA LEU A 331 -32.32 17.81 -41.76
C LEU A 331 -32.69 18.39 -43.13
N THR A 332 -31.71 18.44 -44.04
CA THR A 332 -31.89 18.99 -45.39
C THR A 332 -32.92 18.20 -46.18
N GLN A 333 -32.83 16.87 -46.14
CA GLN A 333 -33.79 15.97 -46.81
C GLN A 333 -35.20 16.10 -46.23
N ALA A 334 -35.32 16.13 -44.89
CA ALA A 334 -36.60 16.31 -44.23
C ALA A 334 -37.25 17.66 -44.59
N PHE A 335 -36.45 18.71 -44.65
CA PHE A 335 -36.91 20.04 -45.04
C PHE A 335 -37.37 20.08 -46.51
N GLN A 336 -36.57 19.54 -47.43
CA GLN A 336 -36.93 19.45 -48.85
C GLN A 336 -38.19 18.62 -49.07
N HIS A 337 -38.32 17.48 -48.38
CA HIS A 337 -39.50 16.63 -48.49
C HIS A 337 -40.75 17.36 -47.99
N ARG A 338 -40.67 18.06 -46.85
CA ARG A 338 -41.77 18.86 -46.31
C ARG A 338 -42.15 20.01 -47.25
N LEU A 339 -41.17 20.69 -47.85
CA LEU A 339 -41.41 21.76 -48.82
C LEU A 339 -42.10 21.21 -50.08
N TYR A 340 -41.62 20.08 -50.61
CA TYR A 340 -42.22 19.43 -51.78
C TYR A 340 -43.66 18.99 -51.51
N GLN A 341 -43.93 18.38 -50.36
CA GLN A 341 -45.28 18.00 -49.95
C GLN A 341 -46.21 19.21 -49.84
N ALA A 342 -45.75 20.30 -49.23
CA ALA A 342 -46.52 21.54 -49.12
C ALA A 342 -46.82 22.14 -50.51
N GLN A 343 -45.84 22.17 -51.41
CA GLN A 343 -46.03 22.63 -52.79
C GLN A 343 -47.03 21.75 -53.56
N ARG A 344 -46.90 20.42 -53.45
CA ARG A 344 -47.86 19.45 -54.02
C ARG A 344 -49.28 19.68 -53.49
N GLN A 345 -49.43 19.91 -52.18
CA GLN A 345 -50.73 20.17 -51.59
C GLN A 345 -51.36 21.44 -52.16
N VAL A 346 -50.59 22.52 -52.25
CA VAL A 346 -51.04 23.78 -52.86
C VAL A 346 -51.41 23.57 -54.33
N GLN A 347 -50.60 22.83 -55.09
CA GLN A 347 -50.88 22.54 -56.49
C GLN A 347 -52.17 21.72 -56.65
N MET A 348 -52.36 20.65 -55.87
CA MET A 348 -53.58 19.83 -55.94
C MET A 348 -54.84 20.64 -55.59
N VAL A 349 -54.78 21.46 -54.54
CA VAL A 349 -55.92 22.32 -54.15
C VAL A 349 -56.19 23.37 -55.23
N SER A 350 -55.15 23.95 -55.83
CA SER A 350 -55.29 24.89 -56.94
C SER A 350 -55.90 24.24 -58.19
N GLU A 351 -55.46 23.02 -58.54
CA GLU A 351 -56.01 22.26 -59.67
C GLU A 351 -57.47 21.86 -59.41
N GLN A 352 -57.81 21.42 -58.20
CA GLN A 352 -59.19 21.14 -57.81
C GLN A 352 -60.08 22.38 -57.90
N LEU A 353 -59.59 23.54 -57.47
CA LEU A 353 -60.30 24.81 -57.57
C LEU A 353 -60.53 25.21 -59.04
N GLN A 354 -59.53 25.02 -59.91
CA GLN A 354 -59.66 25.30 -61.33
C GLN A 354 -60.62 24.35 -62.04
N GLN A 355 -60.54 23.04 -61.76
CA GLN A 355 -61.39 22.03 -62.39
C GLN A 355 -62.86 22.12 -61.96
N ASN A 356 -63.11 22.49 -60.70
CA ASN A 356 -64.46 22.71 -60.17
C ASN A 356 -64.93 24.16 -60.30
N SER A 357 -64.25 24.98 -61.12
CA SER A 357 -64.64 26.36 -61.34
C SER A 357 -66.01 26.43 -62.02
N PRO A 358 -67.05 26.99 -61.36
CA PRO A 358 -68.40 27.05 -61.92
C PRO A 358 -68.44 27.83 -63.24
N SER A 359 -67.56 28.81 -63.43
CA SER A 359 -67.48 29.59 -64.67
C SER A 359 -66.98 28.76 -65.86
N GLN A 360 -65.99 27.87 -65.65
CA GLN A 360 -65.51 26.98 -66.71
C GLN A 360 -66.51 25.88 -67.04
N GLN A 361 -67.19 25.32 -66.02
CA GLN A 361 -68.25 24.33 -66.23
C GLN A 361 -69.43 24.94 -67.01
N LEU A 362 -69.85 26.15 -66.64
CA LEU A 362 -70.91 26.88 -67.34
C LEU A 362 -70.54 27.17 -68.81
N ALA A 363 -69.31 27.63 -69.07
CA ALA A 363 -68.84 27.89 -70.43
C ALA A 363 -68.83 26.62 -71.30
N ARG A 364 -68.37 25.48 -70.76
CA ARG A 364 -68.40 24.18 -71.46
C ARG A 364 -69.82 23.72 -71.75
N GLN A 365 -70.73 23.82 -70.79
CA GLN A 365 -72.13 23.42 -70.99
C GLN A 365 -72.84 24.33 -72.00
N GLN A 366 -72.60 25.64 -71.96
CA GLN A 366 -73.13 26.58 -72.96
C GLN A 366 -72.65 26.23 -74.38
N LEU A 367 -71.37 25.91 -74.55
CA LEU A 367 -70.83 25.47 -75.85
C LEU A 367 -71.44 24.15 -76.30
N ALA A 368 -71.62 23.17 -75.40
CA ALA A 368 -72.25 21.90 -75.71
C ALA A 368 -73.72 22.07 -76.15
N VAL A 369 -74.48 22.92 -75.46
CA VAL A 369 -75.86 23.29 -75.85
C VAL A 369 -75.87 23.95 -77.23
N TYR A 370 -74.95 24.88 -77.48
CA TYR A 370 -74.84 25.55 -78.78
C TYR A 370 -74.53 24.54 -79.91
N GLN A 371 -73.56 23.65 -79.72
CA GLN A 371 -73.20 22.63 -80.71
C GLN A 371 -74.33 21.63 -80.95
N ALA A 372 -74.99 21.15 -79.89
CA ALA A 372 -76.13 20.25 -80.00
C ALA A 372 -77.29 20.92 -80.75
N SER A 373 -77.54 22.22 -80.51
CA SER A 373 -78.57 22.98 -81.24
C SER A 373 -78.25 23.10 -82.74
N GLN A 374 -76.98 23.34 -83.09
CA GLN A 374 -76.54 23.42 -84.49
C GLN A 374 -76.66 22.06 -85.20
N GLN A 375 -76.25 20.99 -84.52
CA GLN A 375 -76.38 19.62 -85.02
C GLN A 375 -77.86 19.26 -85.25
N LEU A 376 -78.74 19.55 -84.28
CA LEU A 376 -80.18 19.32 -84.40
C LEU A 376 -80.76 20.04 -85.62
N VAL A 377 -80.47 21.33 -85.79
CA VAL A 377 -80.96 22.11 -86.93
C VAL A 377 -80.46 21.54 -88.26
N SER A 378 -79.19 21.17 -88.33
CA SER A 378 -78.61 20.57 -89.54
C SER A 378 -79.26 19.22 -89.90
N GLU A 379 -79.53 18.39 -88.88
CA GLU A 379 -80.13 17.07 -89.05
C GLU A 379 -81.61 17.17 -89.44
N MET A 380 -82.33 18.14 -88.86
CA MET A 380 -83.71 18.46 -89.25
C MET A 380 -83.77 18.90 -90.71
N LYS A 381 -82.87 19.80 -91.15
CA LYS A 381 -82.78 20.21 -92.56
C LYS A 381 -82.51 19.04 -93.48
N ARG A 382 -81.57 18.15 -93.10
CA ARG A 382 -81.25 16.94 -93.87
C ARG A 382 -82.45 16.01 -94.00
N ARG A 383 -83.13 15.70 -92.90
CA ARG A 383 -84.36 14.87 -92.93
C ARG A 383 -85.44 15.46 -93.81
N LEU A 384 -85.66 16.77 -93.71
CA LEU A 384 -86.68 17.46 -94.48
C LEU A 384 -86.34 17.44 -95.99
N GLN A 385 -85.09 17.67 -96.34
CA GLN A 385 -84.61 17.53 -97.72
C GLN A 385 -84.80 16.10 -98.25
N THR A 386 -84.38 15.07 -97.51
CA THR A 386 -84.56 13.67 -97.92
C THR A 386 -86.02 13.32 -98.12
N ALA A 387 -86.92 13.73 -97.21
CA ALA A 387 -88.36 13.53 -97.37
C ALA A 387 -88.89 14.24 -98.62
N THR A 388 -88.46 15.48 -98.87
CA THR A 388 -88.84 16.25 -100.07
C THR A 388 -88.42 15.55 -101.35
N TYR A 389 -87.19 15.02 -101.41
CA TYR A 389 -86.69 14.25 -102.56
C TYR A 389 -87.48 12.95 -102.77
N GLN A 390 -87.80 12.23 -101.69
CA GLN A 390 -88.62 11.01 -101.76
C GLN A 390 -90.02 11.30 -102.31
N THR A 391 -90.67 12.37 -101.84
CA THR A 391 -91.98 12.79 -102.37
C THR A 391 -91.90 13.17 -103.84
N GLN A 392 -90.87 13.91 -104.26
CA GLN A 392 -90.71 14.29 -105.66
C GLN A 392 -90.49 13.06 -106.56
N SER A 393 -89.65 12.12 -106.13
CA SER A 393 -89.42 10.88 -106.87
C SER A 393 -90.69 10.04 -107.03
N LEU A 394 -91.56 10.00 -106.01
CA LEU A 394 -92.85 9.31 -106.10
C LEU A 394 -93.81 9.99 -107.08
N ILE A 395 -93.82 11.33 -107.12
CA ILE A 395 -94.60 12.10 -108.10
C ILE A 395 -94.12 11.80 -109.53
N ASP A 396 -92.81 11.80 -109.77
CA ASP A 396 -92.24 11.54 -111.09
C ASP A 396 -92.52 10.10 -111.56
N GLN A 397 -92.47 9.11 -110.65
CA GLN A 397 -92.85 7.72 -110.95
C GLN A 397 -94.33 7.59 -111.31
N LEU A 398 -95.21 8.29 -110.61
CA LEU A 398 -96.65 8.32 -110.91
C LEU A 398 -96.92 8.91 -112.30
N ALA A 399 -96.20 9.96 -112.68
CA ALA A 399 -96.34 10.61 -113.98
C ALA A 399 -95.89 9.69 -115.14
N ALA A 400 -94.82 8.92 -114.95
CA ALA A 400 -94.30 8.00 -115.96
C ALA A 400 -95.22 6.80 -116.28
N LEU A 401 -96.13 6.44 -115.36
CA LEU A 401 -97.02 5.29 -115.49
C LEU A 401 -98.39 5.64 -116.12
N SER A 402 -98.63 6.89 -116.54
CA SER A 402 -99.93 7.31 -117.10
C SER A 402 -100.01 7.16 -118.63
N PRO A 403 -100.91 6.29 -119.17
CA PRO A 403 -101.05 5.99 -120.61
C PRO A 403 -101.40 7.21 -121.49
N LEU A 404 -101.95 8.27 -120.90
CA LEU A 404 -102.31 9.51 -121.60
C LEU A 404 -101.08 10.29 -122.11
N THR A 405 -99.91 10.13 -121.47
CA THR A 405 -98.67 10.82 -121.85
C THR A 405 -98.01 10.22 -123.11
N VAL A 406 -98.30 8.94 -123.42
CA VAL A 406 -97.78 8.26 -124.61
C VAL A 406 -98.50 8.75 -125.88
N LEU A 407 -99.82 8.95 -125.81
CA LEU A 407 -100.64 9.44 -126.94
C LEU A 407 -100.39 10.92 -127.27
N GLN A 408 -100.06 11.76 -126.27
CA GLN A 408 -99.72 13.18 -126.49
C GLN A 408 -98.39 13.41 -127.23
N ARG A 409 -97.50 12.41 -127.29
CA ARG A 409 -96.20 12.50 -127.99
C ARG A 409 -96.30 12.26 -129.50
N GLY A 410 -97.50 12.27 -130.08
CA GLY A 410 -97.73 12.15 -131.52
C GLY A 410 -97.82 10.72 -132.04
N TYR A 411 -97.77 9.72 -131.15
CA TYR A 411 -97.96 8.32 -131.50
C TYR A 411 -99.45 8.02 -131.64
N SER A 412 -99.85 7.50 -132.81
CA SER A 412 -101.18 6.99 -133.07
C SER A 412 -101.16 5.46 -133.11
N TYR A 413 -102.22 4.82 -132.64
CA TYR A 413 -102.38 3.36 -132.80
C TYR A 413 -103.48 3.05 -133.80
N VAL A 414 -103.33 1.97 -134.55
CA VAL A 414 -104.22 1.60 -135.65
C VAL A 414 -105.09 0.42 -135.22
N THR A 415 -106.37 0.46 -135.55
CA THR A 415 -107.34 -0.61 -135.28
C THR A 415 -108.01 -1.09 -136.56
N MET A 416 -108.28 -2.38 -136.62
CA MET A 416 -109.06 -3.04 -137.67
C MET A 416 -110.09 -3.93 -136.98
N ASN A 417 -111.37 -3.77 -137.32
CA ASN A 417 -112.49 -4.45 -136.63
C ASN A 417 -112.43 -4.34 -135.09
N ASP A 418 -112.12 -3.14 -134.59
CA ASP A 418 -111.96 -2.79 -133.16
C ASP A 418 -110.84 -3.56 -132.41
N GLN A 419 -109.93 -4.24 -133.11
CA GLN A 419 -108.70 -4.80 -132.55
C GLN A 419 -107.48 -4.00 -132.96
N VAL A 420 -106.54 -3.79 -132.04
CA VAL A 420 -105.30 -3.04 -132.30
C VAL A 420 -104.37 -3.87 -133.16
N VAL A 421 -103.95 -3.28 -134.28
CA VAL A 421 -102.98 -3.87 -135.19
C VAL A 421 -101.60 -3.41 -134.77
N SER A 422 -100.83 -4.32 -134.18
CA SER A 422 -99.47 -4.03 -133.68
C SER A 422 -98.37 -4.43 -134.65
N ASN A 423 -98.69 -5.14 -135.73
CA ASN A 423 -97.73 -5.65 -136.71
C ASN A 423 -98.28 -5.49 -138.14
N SER A 424 -97.46 -5.00 -139.06
CA SER A 424 -97.83 -4.72 -140.45
C SER A 424 -98.21 -5.97 -141.27
N GLN A 425 -97.80 -7.17 -140.85
CA GLN A 425 -98.20 -8.44 -141.50
C GLN A 425 -99.69 -8.79 -141.32
N GLN A 426 -100.38 -8.13 -140.39
CA GLN A 426 -101.81 -8.35 -140.12
C GLN A 426 -102.72 -7.58 -141.08
N LEU A 427 -102.15 -6.81 -142.01
CA LEU A 427 -102.89 -6.00 -142.97
C LEU A 427 -102.72 -6.57 -144.38
N THR A 428 -103.74 -6.42 -145.22
CA THR A 428 -103.62 -6.71 -146.65
C THR A 428 -103.92 -5.47 -147.51
N PRO A 429 -103.25 -5.30 -148.66
CA PRO A 429 -103.47 -4.13 -149.52
C PRO A 429 -104.92 -4.08 -150.03
N GLY A 430 -105.57 -2.92 -149.88
CA GLY A 430 -106.98 -2.68 -150.22
C GLY A 430 -107.92 -2.59 -149.02
N GLU A 431 -107.47 -2.98 -147.82
CA GLU A 431 -108.30 -2.95 -146.60
C GLU A 431 -108.34 -1.57 -145.94
N THR A 432 -109.49 -1.25 -145.31
CA THR A 432 -109.70 0.02 -144.59
C THR A 432 -109.45 -0.17 -143.10
N VAL A 433 -108.60 0.66 -142.51
CA VAL A 433 -108.23 0.69 -141.09
C VAL A 433 -108.61 2.02 -140.43
N LYS A 434 -108.73 2.05 -139.10
CA LYS A 434 -108.94 3.27 -138.30
C LYS A 434 -107.70 3.63 -137.51
N ILE A 435 -107.26 4.88 -137.61
CA ILE A 435 -106.12 5.41 -136.86
C ILE A 435 -106.65 6.27 -135.71
N HIS A 436 -106.17 6.01 -134.49
CA HIS A 436 -106.53 6.75 -133.28
C HIS A 436 -105.41 7.70 -132.86
N PHE A 437 -105.73 8.99 -132.74
CA PHE A 437 -104.81 10.03 -132.29
C PHE A 437 -105.10 10.42 -130.82
N ALA A 438 -104.26 11.28 -130.24
CA ALA A 438 -104.52 11.91 -128.94
C ALA A 438 -105.93 12.53 -128.86
N HIS A 439 -106.42 13.06 -129.99
CA HIS A 439 -107.78 13.54 -130.15
C HIS A 439 -108.33 13.14 -131.53
N GLY A 440 -109.34 12.26 -131.54
CA GLY A 440 -110.09 11.87 -132.75
C GLY A 440 -109.55 10.65 -133.49
N THR A 441 -110.29 10.23 -134.52
CA THR A 441 -109.99 9.05 -135.34
C THR A 441 -110.13 9.34 -136.84
N ALA A 442 -109.34 8.68 -137.68
CA ALA A 442 -109.42 8.80 -139.14
C ALA A 442 -109.42 7.41 -139.80
N ALA A 443 -110.18 7.25 -140.89
CA ALA A 443 -110.16 6.03 -141.70
C ALA A 443 -109.13 6.14 -142.81
N ALA A 444 -108.34 5.09 -143.03
CA ALA A 444 -107.31 5.03 -144.07
C ALA A 444 -107.35 3.67 -144.77
N THR A 445 -107.04 3.64 -146.07
CA THR A 445 -106.94 2.41 -146.86
C THR A 445 -105.47 2.08 -147.13
N ILE A 446 -105.06 0.83 -146.91
CA ILE A 446 -103.67 0.42 -147.06
C ILE A 446 -103.36 0.16 -148.54
N THR A 447 -102.44 0.93 -149.12
CA THR A 447 -102.12 0.85 -150.56
C THR A 447 -100.93 -0.06 -150.87
N GLU A 448 -99.96 -0.14 -149.97
CA GLU A 448 -98.75 -0.96 -150.14
C GLU A 448 -98.21 -1.33 -148.76
N ILE A 449 -97.68 -2.55 -148.61
CA ILE A 449 -97.13 -3.05 -147.35
C ILE A 449 -95.70 -3.49 -147.62
N THR A 450 -94.75 -2.80 -146.99
CA THR A 450 -93.33 -3.15 -146.98
C THR A 450 -92.97 -3.61 -145.59
N THR A 451 -92.48 -4.85 -145.47
CA THR A 451 -91.96 -5.41 -144.22
C THR A 451 -90.44 -5.35 -144.24
N GLU A 452 -89.86 -4.55 -143.36
CA GLU A 452 -88.43 -4.65 -143.01
C GLU A 452 -88.28 -5.62 -141.82
N GLU A 453 -87.44 -6.65 -141.98
CA GLU A 453 -87.05 -7.52 -140.86
C GLU A 453 -86.02 -6.80 -139.98
N THR A 454 -86.46 -6.30 -138.83
CA THR A 454 -85.56 -5.83 -137.78
C THR A 454 -85.20 -6.96 -136.82
N THR A 455 -83.89 -7.19 -136.73
CA THR A 455 -83.18 -8.00 -135.75
C THR A 455 -83.26 -7.32 -134.39
N ASP A 456 -84.04 -7.86 -133.46
CA ASP A 456 -84.02 -7.40 -132.06
C ASP A 456 -82.94 -8.16 -131.28
N ALA A 457 -81.80 -7.49 -131.15
CA ALA A 457 -80.94 -7.62 -129.99
C ALA A 457 -81.57 -6.88 -128.80
N ASN A 458 -81.34 -7.42 -127.61
CA ASN A 458 -81.67 -6.91 -126.27
C ASN A 458 -83.07 -7.24 -125.72
N ARG A 459 -83.08 -8.17 -124.78
CA ARG A 459 -83.01 -7.78 -123.36
C ARG A 459 -82.34 -8.84 -122.50
#